data_AF-A0A939PK15-F1
#
_entry.id   AF-A0A939PK15-F1
#
_cell.length_a   1.000
_cell.length_b   1.000
_cell.length_c   1.000
_cell.angle_alpha   90.00
_cell.angle_beta   90.00
_cell.angle_gamma   90.00
#
_symmetry.space_group_name_H-M   'P 1'
#
loop_
_entity.id
_entity.type
_entity.pdbx_description
1 polymer ?
#
loop_
_entity_poly.entity_id
_entity_poly.type
_entity_poly.pdbx_seq_one_letter_code
_entity_poly.pdbx_strand_id
1 'polypeptide(L)'
;MIDAVQPADLRTRLVEVTAERDALRDQLDGELPRATRWLQRKVWRQAAALDALNRRVVSQRFVLRTLGELGRSLTAVEYRTARDRIADADLRRRIDEPDA
;
A
#
# COMPACT_ATOMS: atom_id res chain seq x y z
N MET A 1 -22.36 6.48 0.11
CA MET A 1 -22.14 5.04 0.33
C MET A 1 -21.31 4.93 1.60
N ILE A 2 -21.90 4.53 2.73
CA ILE A 2 -21.15 4.31 3.97
C ILE A 2 -20.41 2.98 3.76
N ASP A 3 -19.08 3.03 3.67
CA ASP A 3 -18.25 1.83 3.59
C ASP A 3 -18.52 1.00 4.84
N ALA A 4 -19.20 -0.13 4.67
CA ALA A 4 -19.43 -1.06 5.75
C ALA A 4 -18.07 -1.68 6.09
N VAL A 5 -17.52 -1.31 7.25
CA VAL A 5 -16.27 -1.89 7.75
C VAL A 5 -16.45 -3.40 7.80
N GLN A 6 -15.63 -4.12 7.03
CA GLN A 6 -15.80 -5.56 6.91
C GLN A 6 -15.39 -6.23 8.24
N PRO A 7 -16.07 -7.29 8.68
CA PRO A 7 -15.70 -8.03 9.89
C PRO A 7 -14.24 -8.49 9.92
N ALA A 8 -13.66 -8.76 8.74
CA ALA A 8 -12.23 -9.09 8.59
C ALA A 8 -11.30 -7.92 8.98
N ASP A 9 -11.66 -6.68 8.63
CA ASP A 9 -10.87 -5.49 8.96
C ASP A 9 -10.86 -5.22 10.46
N LEU A 10 -12.01 -5.39 11.10
CA LEU A 10 -12.14 -5.28 12.57
C LEU A 10 -11.29 -6.34 13.28
N ARG A 11 -11.29 -7.58 12.77
CA ARG A 11 -10.47 -8.66 13.33
C ARG A 11 -8.98 -8.38 13.21
N THR A 12 -8.53 -7.91 12.03
CA THR A 12 -7.15 -7.49 11.81
C THR A 12 -6.76 -6.37 12.78
N ARG A 13 -7.61 -5.34 12.90
CA ARG A 13 -7.36 -4.20 13.80
C ARG A 13 -7.30 -4.63 15.27
N LEU A 14 -8.15 -5.56 15.68
CA LEU A 14 -8.12 -6.11 17.04
C LEU A 14 -6.82 -6.86 17.33
N VAL A 15 -6.32 -7.66 16.37
CA VAL A 15 -5.02 -8.36 16.50
C VAL A 15 -3.89 -7.36 16.63
N GLU A 16 -3.90 -6.28 15.84
CA GLU A 16 -2.86 -5.24 15.91
C GLU A 16 -2.86 -4.51 17.26
N VAL A 17 -4.03 -4.06 17.72
CA VAL A 17 -4.17 -3.36 19.01
C VAL A 17 -3.78 -4.26 20.18
N THR A 18 -4.13 -5.55 20.10
CA THR A 18 -3.73 -6.55 21.11
C THR A 18 -2.21 -6.72 21.15
N ALA A 19 -1.58 -6.84 19.99
CA ALA A 19 -0.13 -6.99 19.90
C ALA A 19 0.62 -5.71 20.34
N GLU A 20 0.05 -4.53 20.11
CA GLU A 20 0.58 -3.24 20.58
C GLU A 20 0.54 -3.14 22.10
N ARG A 21 -0.60 -3.49 22.70
CA ARG A 21 -0.72 -3.56 24.16
C ARG A 21 0.31 -4.50 24.77
N ASP A 22 0.50 -5.69 24.18
CA ASP A 22 1.44 -6.67 24.71
C ASP A 22 2.90 -6.18 24.58
N ALA A 23 3.25 -5.52 23.48
CA ALA A 23 4.56 -4.90 23.33
C ALA A 23 4.80 -3.74 24.33
N LEU A 24 3.77 -2.95 24.64
CA LEU A 24 3.86 -1.90 25.65
C LEU A 24 4.01 -2.48 27.06
N ARG A 25 3.37 -3.61 27.36
CA ARG A 25 3.58 -4.35 28.60
C ARG A 25 5.00 -4.90 28.70
N ASP A 26 5.49 -5.53 27.64
CA ASP A 26 6.87 -6.00 27.55
C ASP A 26 7.85 -4.84 27.82
N GLN A 27 7.58 -3.63 27.31
CA GLN A 27 8.40 -2.45 27.57
C GLN A 27 8.35 -1.99 29.04
N LEU A 28 7.18 -2.02 29.67
CA LEU A 28 7.01 -1.68 31.10
C LEU A 28 7.68 -2.72 32.01
N ASP A 29 7.68 -3.98 31.61
CA ASP A 29 8.31 -5.09 32.33
C ASP A 29 9.84 -5.17 32.10
N GLY A 30 10.40 -4.26 31.27
CA GLY A 30 11.84 -4.20 30.98
C GLY A 30 12.32 -5.13 29.86
N GLU A 31 11.41 -5.84 29.18
CA GLU A 31 11.65 -6.74 28.05
C GLU A 31 11.83 -5.97 26.71
N LEU A 32 12.71 -4.97 26.72
CA LEU A 32 12.98 -4.08 25.58
C LEU A 32 13.30 -4.80 24.25
N PRO A 33 14.04 -5.93 24.22
CA PRO A 33 14.29 -6.65 22.97
C PRO A 33 13.04 -7.22 22.31
N ARG A 34 12.00 -7.55 23.09
CA ARG A 34 10.73 -8.09 22.58
C ARG A 34 9.85 -6.97 22.04
N ALA A 35 9.73 -5.87 22.79
CA ALA A 35 9.04 -4.65 22.35
C ALA A 35 9.66 -4.08 21.04
N THR A 36 10.99 -4.04 20.95
CA THR A 36 11.72 -3.54 19.78
C THR A 36 11.45 -4.39 18.54
N ARG A 37 11.47 -5.72 18.67
CA ARG A 37 11.16 -6.64 17.55
C ARG A 37 9.72 -6.49 17.05
N TRP A 38 8.78 -6.20 17.95
CA TRP A 38 7.41 -5.91 17.55
C TRP A 38 7.30 -4.58 16.77
N LEU A 39 7.92 -3.51 17.27
CA LEU A 39 7.96 -2.21 16.58
C LEU A 39 8.59 -2.33 15.19
N GLN A 40 9.71 -3.05 15.09
CA GLN A 40 10.36 -3.33 13.80
C GLN A 40 9.37 -4.00 12.84
N ARG A 41 8.70 -5.09 13.24
CA ARG A 41 7.71 -5.75 12.38
C ARG A 41 6.55 -4.82 11.99
N LYS A 42 6.09 -3.94 12.90
CA LYS A 42 5.04 -2.95 12.61
C LYS A 42 5.51 -1.96 11.54
N VAL A 43 6.72 -1.41 11.68
CA VAL A 43 7.33 -0.49 10.72
C VAL A 43 7.49 -1.14 9.34
N TRP A 44 7.97 -2.39 9.28
CA TRP A 44 8.13 -3.10 8.01
C TRP A 44 6.78 -3.31 7.29
N ARG A 45 5.71 -3.67 8.01
CA ARG A 45 4.37 -3.78 7.42
C ARG A 45 3.84 -2.43 6.93
N GLN A 46 4.05 -1.37 7.70
CA GLN A 46 3.64 -0.02 7.30
C GLN A 46 4.42 0.49 6.08
N ALA A 47 5.72 0.23 6.02
CA ALA A 47 6.55 0.58 4.86
C ALA A 47 6.06 -0.15 3.59
N ALA A 48 5.75 -1.45 3.69
CA ALA A 48 5.18 -2.21 2.57
C ALA A 48 3.80 -1.65 2.13
N ALA A 49 2.93 -1.31 3.08
CA ALA A 49 1.63 -0.73 2.77
C ALA A 49 1.76 0.66 2.10
N LEU A 50 2.70 1.48 2.54
CA LEU A 50 2.98 2.78 1.92
C LEU A 50 3.57 2.62 0.52
N ASP A 51 4.43 1.63 0.29
CA ASP A 51 4.96 1.34 -1.04
C ASP A 51 3.84 0.90 -2.00
N ALA A 52 2.97 -0.01 -1.57
CA ALA A 52 1.81 -0.42 -2.35
C ALA A 52 0.87 0.77 -2.66
N LEU A 53 0.55 1.61 -1.66
CA LEU A 53 -0.26 2.80 -1.88
C LEU A 53 0.39 3.77 -2.88
N ASN A 54 1.69 3.98 -2.78
CA ASN A 54 2.45 4.82 -3.69
C ASN A 54 2.42 4.28 -5.14
N ARG A 55 2.50 2.95 -5.34
CA ARG A 55 2.29 2.33 -6.66
C ARG A 55 0.88 2.57 -7.20
N ARG A 56 -0.15 2.42 -6.37
CA ARG A 56 -1.55 2.73 -6.75
C ARG A 56 -1.72 4.18 -7.20
N VAL A 57 -1.22 5.13 -6.41
CA VAL A 57 -1.34 6.56 -6.72
C VAL A 57 -0.61 6.92 -8.02
N VAL A 58 0.58 6.35 -8.23
CA VAL A 58 1.32 6.53 -9.49
C VAL A 58 0.55 5.99 -10.69
N SER A 59 -0.01 4.78 -10.56
CA SER A 59 -0.82 4.15 -11.61
C SER A 59 -2.06 4.97 -11.93
N GLN A 60 -2.79 5.42 -10.90
CA GLN A 60 -3.96 6.28 -11.06
C GLN A 60 -3.60 7.60 -11.75
N ARG A 61 -2.50 8.25 -11.35
CA ARG A 61 -2.05 9.50 -11.97
C ARG A 61 -1.69 9.29 -13.44
N PHE A 62 -1.02 8.19 -13.77
CA PHE A 62 -0.72 7.84 -15.16
C PHE A 62 -2.00 7.71 -15.98
N VAL A 63 -2.96 6.90 -15.53
CA VAL A 63 -4.24 6.70 -16.22
C VAL A 63 -5.00 8.02 -16.38
N LEU A 64 -5.14 8.81 -15.32
CA LEU A 64 -5.86 10.09 -15.37
C LEU A 64 -5.21 11.08 -16.36
N ARG A 65 -3.88 11.13 -16.41
CA ARG A 65 -3.17 11.96 -17.39
C ARG A 65 -3.48 11.49 -18.81
N THR A 66 -3.38 10.19 -19.08
CA THR A 66 -3.62 9.65 -20.42
C THR A 66 -5.10 9.81 -20.83
N LEU A 67 -6.04 9.69 -19.89
CA LEU A 67 -7.45 10.03 -20.12
C LEU A 67 -7.64 11.51 -20.46
N GLY A 68 -6.96 12.41 -19.74
CA GLY A 68 -7.00 13.85 -20.00
C GLY A 68 -6.46 14.24 -21.38
N GLU A 69 -5.43 13.52 -21.87
CA GLU A 69 -4.87 13.71 -23.22
C GLU A 69 -5.80 13.18 -24.32
N LEU A 70 -6.57 12.11 -24.05
CA LEU A 70 -7.45 11.46 -25.03
C LEU A 70 -8.89 12.01 -25.02
N GLY A 71 -9.35 12.60 -23.92
CA GLY A 71 -10.74 13.06 -23.75
C GLY A 71 -11.77 11.92 -23.66
N ARG A 72 -11.33 10.66 -23.60
CA ARG A 72 -12.18 9.45 -23.52
C ARG A 72 -11.49 8.33 -22.74
N SER A 73 -12.21 7.26 -22.45
CA SER A 73 -11.67 6.05 -21.81
C SER A 73 -10.55 5.40 -22.65
N LEU A 74 -9.57 4.81 -21.95
CA LEU A 74 -8.49 4.02 -22.54
C LEU A 74 -8.92 2.58 -22.83
N THR A 75 -8.48 2.07 -23.97
CA THR A 75 -8.45 0.63 -24.23
C THR A 75 -7.22 -0.02 -23.59
N ALA A 76 -7.27 -1.35 -23.38
CA ALA A 76 -6.14 -2.10 -22.83
C ALA A 76 -4.88 -2.05 -23.71
N VAL A 77 -5.04 -1.93 -25.04
CA VAL A 77 -3.92 -1.79 -25.98
C VAL A 77 -3.27 -0.42 -25.81
N GLU A 78 -4.07 0.65 -25.77
CA GLU A 78 -3.58 2.01 -25.58
C GLU A 78 -2.85 2.17 -24.23
N TYR A 79 -3.33 1.50 -23.18
CA TYR A 79 -2.68 1.49 -21.88
C TYR A 79 -1.27 0.92 -21.98
N ARG A 80 -1.12 -0.27 -22.58
CA ARG A 80 0.18 -0.93 -22.76
C ARG A 80 1.11 -0.09 -23.63
N THR A 81 0.61 0.45 -24.74
CA THR A 81 1.41 1.31 -25.62
C THR A 81 1.89 2.59 -24.92
N ALA A 82 1.03 3.25 -24.13
CA ALA A 82 1.43 4.42 -23.36
C ALA A 82 2.46 4.07 -22.26
N ARG A 83 2.27 2.92 -21.60
CA ARG A 83 3.19 2.39 -20.59
C ARG A 83 4.57 2.06 -21.18
N ASP A 84 4.62 1.46 -22.37
CA ASP A 84 5.88 1.07 -23.03
C ASP A 84 6.70 2.28 -23.49
N ARG A 85 6.07 3.45 -23.66
CA ARG A 85 6.76 4.71 -23.97
C ARG A 85 7.44 5.35 -22.75
N ILE A 86 7.19 4.85 -21.54
CA ILE A 86 7.85 5.34 -20.33
C ILE A 86 9.31 4.88 -20.33
N ALA A 87 10.23 5.84 -20.50
CA ALA A 87 11.67 5.60 -20.51
C ALA A 87 12.17 5.08 -19.14
N ASP A 88 11.60 5.59 -18.05
CA ASP A 88 11.93 5.18 -16.69
C ASP A 88 11.40 3.77 -16.38
N ALA A 89 12.32 2.81 -16.22
CA ALA A 89 12.00 1.42 -15.94
C ALA A 89 11.39 1.21 -14.54
N ASP A 90 11.77 2.03 -13.56
CA ASP A 90 11.21 1.96 -12.21
C ASP A 90 9.79 2.52 -12.15
N LEU A 91 9.53 3.62 -12.85
CA LEU A 91 8.19 4.16 -13.01
C LEU A 91 7.27 3.15 -13.71
N ARG A 92 7.76 2.49 -14.75
CA ARG A 92 7.03 1.46 -15.48
C ARG A 92 6.68 0.25 -14.60
N ARG A 93 7.64 -0.26 -13.82
CA ARG A 93 7.41 -1.34 -12.84
C ARG A 93 6.34 -0.99 -11.82
N ARG A 94 6.35 0.24 -11.30
CA ARG A 94 5.36 0.73 -10.31
C ARG A 94 3.94 0.85 -10.88
N ILE A 95 3.79 0.92 -12.20
CA ILE A 95 2.51 1.01 -12.91
C ILE A 95 1.88 -0.38 -13.14
N ASP A 96 2.69 -1.44 -13.28
CA ASP A 96 2.18 -2.79 -13.60
C ASP A 96 1.62 -3.55 -12.39
N GLU A 97 2.11 -3.24 -11.19
CA GLU A 97 1.76 -3.94 -9.95
C GLU A 97 1.22 -2.97 -8.89
N PRO A 98 0.02 -2.39 -9.09
CA PRO A 98 -0.60 -1.53 -8.08
C PRO A 98 -1.04 -2.31 -6.82
N ASP A 99 -1.22 -3.63 -6.90
CA ASP A 99 -1.82 -4.48 -5.85
C ASP A 99 -0.95 -5.66 -5.37
N ALA A 100 0.31 -5.75 -5.79
CA ALA A 100 1.24 -6.79 -5.32
C ALA A 100 1.86 -6.47 -3.95
#